data_AF-A0A6G2DGA8-F1
#
_entry.id   AF-A0A6G2DGA8-F1
#
_cell.length_a   1.000
_cell.length_b   1.000
_cell.length_c   1.000
_cell.angle_alpha   90.00
_cell.angle_beta   90.00
_cell.angle_gamma   90.00
#
_symmetry.space_group_name_H-M   'P 1'
#
loop_
_entity.id
_entity.type
_entity.pdbx_description
1 polymer ?
#
loop_
_entity_poly.entity_id
_entity_poly.type
_entity_poly.pdbx_seq_one_letter_code
_entity_poly.pdbx_strand_id
1 'polypeptide(L)'
;APDYVPRTDWDWIIYPQGLYDQIMRVKKDYPNYKKIYITENGLGYKDEFVDNTVYDDGRIDYVKQHLEVLSDAIADGANVK
;
A
#
# COMPACT_ATOMS: atom_id res chain seq x y z
N ALA A 1 -0.49 16.37 -5.29
CA ALA A 1 0.03 16.30 -3.92
C ALA A 1 1.18 17.28 -3.79
N PRO A 2 1.45 17.81 -2.59
CA PRO A 2 2.62 18.65 -2.35
C PRO A 2 3.93 17.95 -2.75
N ASP A 3 4.95 18.72 -3.11
CA ASP A 3 6.22 18.19 -3.62
C ASP A 3 7.02 17.37 -2.58
N TYR A 4 6.69 17.52 -1.30
CA TYR A 4 7.33 16.77 -0.21
C TYR A 4 6.81 15.32 -0.09
N VAL A 5 5.77 14.93 -0.84
CA VAL A 5 5.22 13.57 -0.77
C VAL A 5 6.09 12.64 -1.61
N PRO A 6 6.61 11.52 -1.04
CA PRO A 6 7.47 10.61 -1.77
C PRO A 6 6.80 10.02 -3.01
N ARG A 7 7.61 9.75 -4.04
CA ARG A 7 7.16 9.18 -5.32
C ARG A 7 8.09 8.07 -5.79
N THR A 8 7.53 7.17 -6.60
CA THR A 8 8.26 6.13 -7.31
C THR A 8 8.99 6.71 -8.53
N ASP A 9 9.85 5.91 -9.16
CA ASP A 9 10.47 6.23 -10.47
C ASP A 9 9.46 6.50 -11.61
N TRP A 10 8.19 6.20 -11.36
CA TRP A 10 7.05 6.36 -12.28
C TRP A 10 6.14 7.52 -11.89
N ASP A 11 6.61 8.44 -11.04
CA ASP A 11 5.88 9.58 -10.49
C ASP A 11 4.66 9.23 -9.64
N TRP A 12 4.47 7.95 -9.29
CA TRP A 12 3.37 7.50 -8.45
C TRP A 12 3.62 7.92 -7.02
N ILE A 13 2.62 8.54 -6.40
CA ILE A 13 2.68 8.94 -5.00
C ILE A 13 2.70 7.70 -4.11
N ILE A 14 3.65 7.66 -3.17
CA ILE A 14 3.68 6.67 -2.11
C ILE A 14 2.89 7.26 -0.92
N TYR A 15 1.66 6.80 -0.74
CA TYR A 15 0.77 7.28 0.31
C TYR A 15 -0.07 6.13 0.89
N PRO A 16 0.49 5.36 1.85
CA PRO A 16 -0.17 4.20 2.47
C PRO A 16 -1.55 4.55 3.04
N GLN A 17 -1.68 5.71 3.67
CA GLN A 17 -2.96 6.19 4.21
C GLN A 17 -4.09 6.19 3.16
N GLY A 18 -3.77 6.40 1.88
CA GLY A 18 -4.74 6.33 0.80
C GLY A 18 -5.38 4.94 0.66
N LEU A 19 -4.63 3.87 0.89
CA LEU A 19 -5.17 2.50 0.88
C LEU A 19 -6.20 2.30 2.01
N TYR A 20 -5.87 2.72 3.23
CA TYR A 20 -6.80 2.70 4.36
C TYR A 20 -8.06 3.50 4.06
N ASP A 21 -7.91 4.73 3.57
CA ASP A 21 -9.03 5.63 3.28
C ASP A 21 -9.98 4.99 2.23
N GLN A 22 -9.42 4.33 1.21
CA GLN A 22 -10.23 3.62 0.21
C GLN A 22 -10.95 2.40 0.79
N ILE A 23 -10.28 1.60 1.63
CA ILE A 23 -10.91 0.43 2.28
C ILE A 23 -12.08 0.87 3.16
N MET A 24 -11.87 1.91 3.98
CA MET A 24 -12.89 2.43 4.88
C MET A 24 -14.04 3.10 4.12
N ARG A 25 -13.74 3.75 2.99
CA ARG A 25 -14.76 4.24 2.07
C ARG A 25 -15.60 3.10 1.49
N VAL A 26 -14.98 2.01 1.02
CA VAL A 26 -15.73 0.85 0.50
C VAL A 26 -16.66 0.30 1.58
N LYS A 27 -16.15 0.12 2.80
CA LYS A 27 -16.95 -0.33 3.96
C LYS A 27 -18.15 0.60 4.22
N LYS A 28 -17.95 1.92 4.17
CA LYS A 28 -18.98 2.94 4.43
C LYS A 28 -20.02 3.02 3.33
N ASP A 29 -19.58 3.10 2.07
CA ASP A 29 -20.42 3.42 0.92
C ASP A 29 -21.13 2.18 0.36
N TYR A 30 -20.61 0.98 0.61
CA TYR A 30 -21.14 -0.30 0.10
C TYR A 30 -21.48 -1.27 1.24
N PRO A 31 -22.54 -1.05 2.03
CA PRO A 31 -22.81 -1.79 3.27
C PRO A 31 -23.03 -3.31 3.10
N ASN A 32 -23.26 -3.79 1.88
CA ASN A 32 -23.44 -5.20 1.55
C ASN A 32 -22.16 -5.92 1.09
N TYR A 33 -21.00 -5.26 1.11
CA TYR A 33 -19.74 -5.89 0.72
C TYR A 33 -19.49 -7.15 1.56
N LYS A 34 -19.01 -8.20 0.91
CA LYS A 34 -18.76 -9.48 1.60
C LYS A 34 -17.36 -9.50 2.18
N LYS A 35 -16.35 -9.32 1.34
CA LYS A 35 -14.93 -9.35 1.69
C LYS A 35 -14.17 -8.45 0.72
N ILE A 36 -13.08 -7.86 1.17
CA ILE A 36 -12.11 -7.17 0.34
C ILE A 36 -10.86 -8.06 0.26
N TYR A 37 -10.35 -8.26 -0.94
CA TYR A 37 -9.06 -8.89 -1.18
C TYR A 37 -8.17 -7.87 -1.85
N ILE A 38 -6.98 -7.63 -1.31
CA ILE A 38 -5.96 -6.85 -2.01
C ILE A 38 -5.29 -7.80 -2.99
N THR A 39 -5.78 -7.84 -4.21
CA THR A 39 -5.26 -8.75 -5.23
C THR A 39 -3.88 -8.33 -5.73
N GLU A 40 -3.58 -7.03 -5.71
CA GLU A 40 -2.30 -6.46 -6.10
C GLU A 40 -1.97 -5.23 -5.24
N ASN A 41 -0.76 -5.20 -4.69
CA ASN A 41 -0.14 -4.03 -4.07
C ASN A 41 1.38 -4.21 -4.13
N GLY A 42 2.10 -3.22 -4.64
CA GLY A 42 3.55 -3.31 -4.74
C GLY A 42 4.18 -2.03 -5.29
N LEU A 43 5.50 -2.05 -5.39
CA LEU A 43 6.32 -0.93 -5.84
C LEU A 43 7.26 -1.39 -6.96
N GLY A 44 7.10 -0.80 -8.14
CA GLY A 44 8.10 -0.86 -9.20
C GLY A 44 9.25 0.10 -8.91
N TYR A 45 10.47 -0.42 -8.88
CA TYR A 45 11.70 0.31 -8.57
C TYR A 45 12.79 -0.08 -9.56
N LYS A 46 13.72 0.81 -9.88
CA LYS A 46 14.92 0.46 -10.65
C LYS A 46 15.92 -0.25 -9.74
N ASP A 47 15.94 -1.57 -9.85
CA ASP A 47 16.85 -2.41 -9.06
C ASP A 47 18.28 -2.34 -9.60
N GLU A 48 19.25 -2.28 -8.68
CA GLU A 48 20.66 -2.49 -8.97
C GLU A 48 21.09 -3.87 -8.48
N PHE A 49 21.80 -4.62 -9.32
CA PHE A 49 22.32 -5.94 -8.99
C PHE A 49 23.81 -5.85 -8.65
N VAL A 50 24.13 -5.95 -7.36
CA VAL A 50 25.48 -5.75 -6.81
C VAL A 50 25.82 -6.93 -5.92
N ASP A 51 27.00 -7.53 -6.10
CA ASP A 51 27.49 -8.66 -5.29
C ASP A 51 26.47 -9.83 -5.18
N ASN A 52 25.87 -10.19 -6.32
CA ASN A 52 24.82 -11.20 -6.43
C ASN A 52 23.54 -10.91 -5.61
N THR A 53 23.32 -9.67 -5.23
CA THR A 53 22.22 -9.24 -4.37
C THR A 53 21.50 -8.03 -4.97
N VAL A 54 20.19 -7.95 -4.77
CA VAL A 54 19.40 -6.73 -4.96
C VAL A 54 19.05 -6.20 -3.58
N TYR A 55 19.48 -4.98 -3.26
CA TYR A 55 19.19 -4.32 -2.00
C TYR A 55 17.92 -3.47 -2.16
N ASP A 56 16.74 -4.07 -1.95
CA ASP A 56 15.44 -3.45 -2.25
C ASP A 56 14.72 -2.86 -1.02
N ASP A 57 15.48 -2.21 -0.13
CA ASP A 57 14.96 -1.61 1.12
C ASP A 57 13.73 -0.71 0.90
N GLY A 58 13.73 0.07 -0.19
CA GLY A 58 12.60 0.93 -0.54
C GLY A 58 11.32 0.14 -0.87
N ARG A 59 11.43 -1.03 -1.52
CA ARG A 59 10.29 -1.91 -1.80
C ARG A 59 9.81 -2.61 -0.53
N ILE A 60 10.73 -3.06 0.31
CA ILE A 60 10.42 -3.66 1.61
C ILE A 60 9.65 -2.67 2.48
N ASP A 61 10.15 -1.43 2.60
CA ASP A 61 9.51 -0.38 3.38
C ASP A 61 8.14 0.01 2.83
N TYR A 62 7.99 0.13 1.50
CA TYR A 62 6.69 0.34 0.86
C TYR A 62 5.67 -0.73 1.27
N VAL A 63 6.02 -2.01 1.12
CA VAL A 63 5.11 -3.11 1.44
C VAL A 63 4.77 -3.12 2.93
N LYS A 64 5.77 -2.90 3.78
CA LYS A 64 5.58 -2.81 5.24
C LYS A 64 4.56 -1.73 5.61
N GLN A 65 4.75 -0.49 5.14
CA GLN A 65 3.84 0.62 5.45
C GLN A 65 2.40 0.34 4.95
N HIS A 66 2.24 -0.30 3.78
CA HIS A 66 0.91 -0.65 3.26
C HIS A 66 0.25 -1.80 4.02
N LEU A 67 1.04 -2.74 4.57
CA LEU A 67 0.52 -3.80 5.44
C LEU A 67 0.13 -3.26 6.83
N GLU A 68 0.84 -2.25 7.35
CA GLU A 68 0.50 -1.57 8.61
C GLU A 68 -0.89 -0.94 8.53
N VAL A 69 -1.15 -0.14 7.49
CA VAL A 69 -2.47 0.48 7.29
C VAL A 69 -3.57 -0.54 6.95
N LEU A 70 -3.21 -1.68 6.35
CA LEU A 70 -4.14 -2.80 6.13
C LEU A 70 -4.55 -3.43 7.47
N SER A 71 -3.58 -3.61 8.38
CA SER A 71 -3.82 -4.07 9.74
C SER A 71 -4.74 -3.10 10.49
N ASP A 72 -4.50 -1.79 10.38
CA ASP A 72 -5.35 -0.76 10.99
C ASP A 72 -6.78 -0.83 10.44
N ALA A 73 -6.96 -0.94 9.13
CA ALA A 73 -8.29 -1.08 8.53
C ALA A 73 -9.04 -2.34 9.01
N ILE A 74 -8.32 -3.46 9.21
CA ILE A 74 -8.88 -4.68 9.78
C ILE A 74 -9.28 -4.45 11.26
N ALA A 75 -8.43 -3.81 12.05
CA ALA A 75 -8.71 -3.47 13.44
C ALA A 75 -9.94 -2.54 13.56
N ASP A 76 -10.11 -1.63 12.61
CA ASP A 76 -11.27 -0.73 12.50
C ASP A 76 -12.51 -1.40 11.87
N GLY A 77 -12.45 -2.71 11.67
CA GLY A 77 -13.57 -3.58 11.34
C GLY A 77 -13.89 -3.66 9.85
N ALA A 78 -12.95 -3.37 8.95
CA ALA A 78 -13.08 -3.77 7.55
C ALA A 78 -12.90 -5.29 7.41
N ASN A 79 -13.66 -5.93 6.52
CA ASN A 79 -13.54 -7.38 6.29
C ASN A 79 -12.55 -7.65 5.16
N VAL A 80 -11.28 -7.41 5.43
CA VAL A 80 -10.17 -7.71 4.52
C VAL A 80 -9.67 -9.14 4.78
N LYS A 81 -9.34 -9.88 3.71
CA LYS A 81 -8.85 -11.27 3.75
C LYS A 81 -7.70 -11.50 2.79
#